data_AF-A0A7J2LEF3-F1
#
_entry.id   AF-A0A7J2LEF3-F1
#
_cell.length_a   1.000
_cell.length_b   1.000
_cell.length_c   1.000
_cell.angle_alpha   90.00
_cell.angle_beta   90.00
_cell.angle_gamma   90.00
#
_symmetry.space_group_name_H-M   'P 1'
#
loop_
_entity.id
_entity.type
_entity.pdbx_description
1 polymer ?
#
loop_
_entity_poly.entity_id
_entity_poly.type
_entity_poly.pdbx_seq_one_letter_code
_entity_poly.pdbx_strand_id
1 'polypeptide(L)' 'MHSVRRWRRLIPREFFITSGRGISKISKLNAYDVALMEAGIAQCNIFTVSSIIPPKCKERRWK' A
#
# COMPACT_ATOMS: atom_id res chain seq x y z
N MET A 1 -16.43 -32.10 -15.46
CA MET A 1 -15.39 -31.46 -14.62
C MET A 1 -15.21 -30.03 -15.09
N HIS A 2 -15.83 -29.08 -14.39
CA HIS A 2 -15.76 -27.67 -14.75
C HIS A 2 -14.36 -27.14 -14.42
N SER A 3 -13.67 -26.68 -15.47
CA SER A 3 -12.41 -25.96 -15.41
C SER A 3 -12.53 -24.83 -14.38
N VAL A 4 -11.94 -25.03 -13.19
CA VAL A 4 -11.75 -23.98 -12.21
C VAL A 4 -10.84 -22.97 -12.88
N ARG A 5 -11.43 -21.88 -13.39
CA ARG A 5 -10.74 -20.74 -13.95
C ARG A 5 -9.58 -20.40 -13.01
N ARG A 6 -8.36 -20.66 -13.48
CA ARG A 6 -7.11 -20.39 -12.77
C ARG A 6 -7.09 -18.89 -12.50
N TRP A 7 -7.55 -18.48 -11.31
CA TRP A 7 -7.30 -17.14 -10.80
C TRP A 7 -5.81 -16.91 -10.97
N ARG A 8 -5.42 -16.06 -11.92
CA ARG A 8 -4.05 -15.55 -11.96
C ARG A 8 -3.90 -14.90 -10.59
N ARG A 9 -3.15 -15.55 -9.69
CA ARG A 9 -2.92 -15.08 -8.33
C ARG A 9 -2.61 -13.59 -8.44
N LEU A 10 -3.33 -12.75 -7.69
CA LEU A 10 -3.10 -11.31 -7.60
C LEU A 10 -1.74 -11.08 -6.91
N ILE A 11 -0.65 -11.38 -7.62
CA ILE A 11 0.71 -11.20 -7.17
C ILE A 11 1.17 -9.83 -7.68
N PRO A 12 1.48 -8.89 -6.77
CA PRO A 12 2.05 -7.60 -7.16
C PRO A 12 3.30 -7.80 -8.02
N ARG A 13 3.52 -6.92 -9.00
CA ARG A 13 4.70 -6.92 -9.88
C ARG A 13 5.61 -5.73 -9.65
N GLU A 14 5.14 -4.78 -8.86
CA GLU A 14 5.80 -3.53 -8.60
C GLU A 14 5.56 -3.12 -7.15
N PHE A 15 6.50 -2.36 -6.60
CA PHE A 15 6.35 -1.72 -5.30
C PHE A 15 6.98 -0.33 -5.36
N PHE A 16 6.64 0.51 -4.39
CA PHE A 16 7.26 1.81 -4.18
C PHE A 16 7.38 2.06 -2.68
N ILE A 17 8.32 2.90 -2.29
CA ILE A 17 8.52 3.33 -0.91
C ILE A 17 7.98 4.75 -0.79
N THR A 18 7.19 4.99 0.25
CA THR A 18 6.70 6.32 0.60
C THR A 18 6.73 6.48 2.11
N SER A 19 6.80 7.72 2.58
CA SER A 19 6.70 8.07 3.98
C SER A 19 5.96 9.39 4.13
N GLY A 20 5.40 9.59 5.32
CA GLY A 20 4.71 10.81 5.67
C GLY A 20 4.62 10.94 7.18
N ARG A 21 4.38 12.16 7.64
CA ARG A 21 4.27 12.53 9.04
C ARG A 21 3.00 13.33 9.22
N GLY A 22 2.38 13.16 10.38
CA GLY A 22 1.15 13.87 10.68
C GLY A 22 1.06 14.19 12.15
N ILE A 23 0.60 15.40 12.43
CA ILE A 23 0.31 15.88 13.77
C ILE A 23 -1.13 16.36 13.75
N SER A 24 -1.91 15.97 14.75
CA SER A 24 -3.25 16.49 14.93
C SER A 24 -3.51 16.73 16.40
N LYS A 25 -4.15 17.88 16.69
CA LYS A 25 -4.65 18.21 18.02
C LYS A 25 -5.98 17.50 18.32
N ILE A 26 -6.64 16.96 17.31
CA ILE A 26 -7.97 16.34 17.42
C ILE A 26 -7.84 14.88 17.87
N SER A 27 -7.06 14.08 17.14
CA SER A 27 -6.88 12.66 17.48
C SER A 27 -5.67 12.03 16.80
N LYS A 28 -5.27 10.86 17.29
CA LYS A 28 -4.28 10.00 16.64
C LYS A 28 -4.72 9.56 15.24
N LEU A 29 -6.02 9.36 15.02
CA LEU A 29 -6.54 8.92 13.72
C LEU A 29 -6.43 10.04 12.67
N ASN A 30 -6.70 11.29 13.05
CA ASN A 30 -6.47 12.42 12.17
C ASN A 30 -4.98 12.65 11.90
N ALA A 31 -4.10 12.44 12.91
CA ALA A 31 -2.66 12.49 12.69
C ALA A 31 -2.20 11.41 11.70
N TYR A 32 -2.79 10.21 11.79
CA TYR A 32 -2.53 9.12 10.83
C TYR A 32 -3.00 9.50 9.41
N ASP A 33 -4.19 10.06 9.26
CA ASP A 33 -4.72 10.51 7.96
C ASP A 33 -3.82 11.59 7.30
N VAL A 34 -3.37 12.59 8.06
CA VAL A 34 -2.40 13.60 7.57
C VAL A 34 -1.10 12.94 7.10
N ALA A 35 -0.59 11.96 7.84
CA ALA A 35 0.61 11.22 7.43
C ALA A 35 0.39 10.44 6.12
N LEU A 36 -0.80 9.87 5.90
CA LEU A 36 -1.15 9.20 4.64
C LEU A 36 -1.30 10.18 3.48
N MET A 37 -1.78 11.41 3.75
CA MET A 37 -1.89 12.48 2.74
C MET A 37 -0.49 12.92 2.29
N GLU A 38 0.43 13.16 3.23
CA GLU A 38 1.82 13.49 2.91
C GLU A 38 2.52 12.34 2.16
N ALA A 39 2.29 11.09 2.59
CA ALA A 39 2.77 9.91 1.87
C ALA A 39 2.12 9.72 0.48
N GLY A 40 1.09 10.49 0.15
CA GLY A 40 0.42 10.49 -1.15
C GLY A 40 -0.47 9.28 -1.40
N ILE A 41 -0.89 8.56 -0.36
CA ILE A 41 -1.68 7.31 -0.42
C ILE A 41 -3.01 7.37 0.37
N ALA A 42 -3.40 8.54 0.89
CA ALA A 42 -4.62 8.70 1.69
C ALA A 42 -5.92 8.30 0.96
N GLN A 43 -5.95 8.35 -0.37
CA GLN A 43 -7.13 7.98 -1.17
C GLN A 43 -7.24 6.48 -1.43
N CYS A 44 -6.40 5.66 -0.79
CA CYS A 44 -6.39 4.21 -0.94
C CYS A 44 -6.85 3.51 0.34
N ASN A 45 -7.46 2.34 0.19
CA ASN A 45 -7.64 1.40 1.31
C ASN A 45 -6.32 0.70 1.58
N ILE A 46 -5.88 0.70 2.84
CA ILE A 46 -4.60 0.13 3.26
C ILE A 46 -4.83 -1.24 3.88
N PHE A 47 -4.11 -2.24 3.39
CA PHE A 47 -4.05 -3.58 3.96
C PHE A 47 -2.66 -3.81 4.53
N THR A 48 -2.57 -4.21 5.79
CA THR A 48 -1.31 -4.65 6.38
C THR A 48 -0.95 -6.02 5.84
N VAL A 49 0.30 -6.18 5.42
CA VAL A 49 0.83 -7.45 4.88
C VAL A 49 2.09 -7.84 5.65
N SER A 50 2.56 -9.08 5.46
CA SER A 50 3.73 -9.65 6.14
C SER A 50 5.08 -9.01 5.77
N SER A 51 5.10 -7.86 5.09
CA SER A 51 6.29 -7.15 4.63
C SER A 51 7.22 -7.99 3.72
N ILE A 52 6.64 -8.87 2.89
CA ILE A 52 7.37 -9.67 1.91
C ILE A 52 7.13 -9.10 0.50
N ILE A 53 8.21 -8.72 -0.19
CA ILE A 53 8.16 -8.34 -1.61
C ILE A 53 8.28 -9.61 -2.47
N PRO A 54 7.32 -9.88 -3.38
CA PRO A 54 7.40 -11.04 -4.26
C PRO A 54 8.66 -11.04 -5.15
N PRO A 55 9.18 -12.22 -5.53
CA PRO A 55 10.30 -12.31 -6.46
C PRO A 55 10.00 -11.59 -7.78
N LYS A 56 11.02 -10.94 -8.36
CA LYS A 56 10.94 -10.20 -9.64
C LYS A 56 10.02 -8.96 -9.61
N CYS A 57 9.60 -8.49 -8.43
CA CYS A 57 8.96 -7.19 -8.32
C CYS A 57 9.92 -6.06 -8.69
N LYS A 58 9.45 -5.08 -9.48
CA LYS A 58 10.22 -3.90 -9.85
C LYS A 58 9.92 -2.75 -8.88
N GLU A 59 10.96 -2.12 -8.35
CA GLU A 59 10.79 -0.85 -7.65
C GLU A 59 10.43 0.25 -8.64
N ARG A 60 9.33 0.97 -8.38
CA ARG A 60 8.94 2.17 -9.11
C ARG A 60 9.31 3.38 -8.27
N ARG A 61 9.84 4.41 -8.93
CA ARG A 61 10.07 5.70 -8.28
C ARG A 61 8.72 6.28 -7.86
N TRP A 62 8.54 6.48 -6.56
CA TRP A 62 7.49 7.33 -6.05
C TRP A 62 7.88 8.80 -6.23
N LYS A 63 6.87 9.66 -6.21
CA LYS A 63 6.97 11.11 -6.45
C LYS A 63 8.24 11.71 -5.84
#